data_AF-A0A5C4WUS7-F1
#
_entry.id   AF-A0A5C4WUS7-F1
#
_cell.length_a   1.000
_cell.length_b   1.000
_cell.length_c   1.000
_cell.angle_alpha   90.00
_cell.angle_beta   90.00
_cell.angle_gamma   90.00
#
_symmetry.space_group_name_H-M   'P 1'
#
loop_
_entity.id
_entity.type
_entity.pdbx_description
1 polymer ?
#
loop_
_entity_poly.entity_id
_entity_poly.type
_entity_poly.pdbx_seq_one_letter_code
_entity_poly.pdbx_strand_id
1 'polypeptide(L)'
;MSEDSTSQRQQDPSGAEHLGPPDYAGPMLSDVVPAAALSLGAADALDAPMSDRARTLGLDRESRATIVVLIDGLGEQQLRRYSGYTPFFRSQAGTRRTLSAGFPSTTANSLSSLATGRLPGAHGVVGYRVLDPEKDAVFNQLTWNLDVDPVAWVPDATLFERLTDAGIDVVSLGEKKFAGRGLNRASLRGGRFRDSKSLEERCAQALAEARAPGRRLVYLYWGNLDKTGHVHGADSAAWTEELERVDLALSRLASDLPHDATMLITADHGMVDVDHERRFDLAELPELKAGLRHVGGEPRALHLYAAEGAEADVLSVWQETLDDRGLILPKASAIDRGYFGPVAPHVYPRIGDFLVICTDGFAVVDSEVESASALALIGHHGSTTEQELEIPLLVV
;
A
#
# COMPACT_ATOMS: atom_id res chain seq x y z
N MET A 1 -39.16 27.78 8.20
CA MET A 1 -37.90 28.56 8.32
C MET A 1 -36.85 27.57 8.76
N SER A 2 -36.21 26.95 7.78
CA SER A 2 -35.22 25.90 7.94
C SER A 2 -33.99 26.42 7.22
N GLU A 3 -33.00 26.84 8.00
CA GLU A 3 -31.70 27.28 7.53
C GLU A 3 -30.86 26.04 7.22
N ASP A 4 -30.47 25.93 5.95
CA ASP A 4 -29.57 24.92 5.43
C ASP A 4 -28.15 25.52 5.48
N SER A 5 -27.31 25.03 6.40
CA SER A 5 -25.92 25.48 6.52
C SER A 5 -25.04 24.62 5.61
N THR A 6 -24.93 25.02 4.35
CA THR A 6 -23.94 24.44 3.44
C THR A 6 -22.56 24.98 3.81
N SER A 7 -21.73 24.14 4.43
CA SER A 7 -20.31 24.40 4.69
C SER A 7 -19.56 24.60 3.38
N GLN A 8 -19.20 25.84 3.07
CA GLN A 8 -18.33 26.19 1.94
C GLN A 8 -16.92 25.63 2.19
N ARG A 9 -16.51 24.65 1.39
CA ARG A 9 -15.09 24.30 1.24
C ARG A 9 -14.38 25.52 0.64
N GLN A 10 -13.37 26.05 1.32
CA GLN A 10 -12.48 27.07 0.75
C GLN A 10 -11.72 26.45 -0.41
N GLN A 11 -11.79 27.08 -1.58
CA GLN A 11 -11.07 26.69 -2.78
C GLN A 11 -9.61 27.15 -2.66
N ASP A 12 -8.67 26.22 -2.83
CA ASP A 12 -7.23 26.49 -2.88
C ASP A 12 -6.82 26.77 -4.34
N PRO A 13 -6.17 27.91 -4.69
CA PRO A 13 -6.10 28.38 -6.08
C PRO A 13 -5.09 27.65 -6.99
N SER A 14 -4.47 26.56 -6.53
CA SER A 14 -3.21 26.03 -7.10
C SER A 14 -3.33 24.77 -7.98
N GLY A 15 -4.52 24.25 -8.27
CA GLY A 15 -4.65 22.96 -8.98
C GLY A 15 -4.27 21.73 -8.13
N ALA A 16 -3.88 21.94 -6.87
CA ALA A 16 -3.60 20.91 -5.86
C ALA A 16 -4.85 20.24 -5.26
N GLU A 17 -6.05 20.49 -5.82
CA GLU A 17 -7.32 19.90 -5.33
C GLU A 17 -7.31 18.36 -5.32
N HIS A 18 -6.43 17.72 -6.10
CA HIS A 18 -6.32 16.26 -6.22
C HIS A 18 -5.29 15.58 -5.29
N LEU A 19 -4.55 16.34 -4.47
CA LEU A 19 -3.53 15.77 -3.56
C LEU A 19 -4.01 15.65 -2.12
N GLY A 20 -5.31 15.42 -1.90
CA GLY A 20 -5.89 15.24 -0.58
C GLY A 20 -5.48 13.93 0.11
N PRO A 21 -5.73 13.81 1.43
CA PRO A 21 -5.57 12.53 2.13
C PRO A 21 -6.52 11.46 1.55
N PRO A 22 -6.21 10.16 1.71
CA PRO A 22 -7.15 9.09 1.38
C PRO A 22 -8.47 9.24 2.17
N ASP A 23 -9.60 8.84 1.57
CA ASP A 23 -10.88 8.79 2.26
C ASP A 23 -10.95 7.57 3.20
N TYR A 24 -10.37 7.71 4.39
CA TYR A 24 -10.37 6.67 5.42
C TYR A 24 -11.75 6.35 6.01
N ALA A 25 -12.81 7.09 5.64
CA ALA A 25 -14.18 6.73 6.00
C ALA A 25 -14.79 5.71 5.01
N GLY A 26 -14.23 5.63 3.80
CA GLY A 26 -14.61 4.66 2.78
C GLY A 26 -13.97 3.28 2.98
N PRO A 27 -14.27 2.34 2.07
CA PRO A 27 -13.66 1.00 2.06
C PRO A 27 -12.14 1.06 1.81
N MET A 28 -11.35 0.51 2.73
CA MET A 28 -9.89 0.52 2.65
C MET A 28 -9.32 -0.89 2.45
N LEU A 29 -8.09 -0.97 1.95
CA LEU A 29 -7.30 -2.21 1.95
C LEU A 29 -7.23 -2.86 3.34
N SER A 30 -7.13 -2.05 4.40
CA SER A 30 -7.08 -2.52 5.79
C SER A 30 -8.34 -3.28 6.22
N ASP A 31 -9.44 -3.19 5.48
CA ASP A 31 -10.70 -3.86 5.82
C ASP A 31 -10.82 -5.25 5.17
N VAL A 32 -9.91 -5.63 4.25
CA VAL A 32 -9.96 -6.91 3.50
C VAL A 32 -9.71 -8.13 4.39
N VAL A 33 -8.64 -8.16 5.17
CA VAL A 33 -8.38 -9.30 6.09
C VAL A 33 -9.41 -9.36 7.22
N PRO A 34 -9.85 -8.23 7.82
CA PRO A 34 -11.01 -8.23 8.70
C PRO A 34 -12.27 -8.83 8.07
N ALA A 35 -12.58 -8.51 6.82
CA ALA A 35 -13.75 -9.09 6.16
C ALA A 35 -13.57 -10.60 5.90
N ALA A 36 -12.35 -11.06 5.59
CA ALA A 36 -12.02 -12.48 5.53
C ALA A 36 -12.15 -13.17 6.91
N ALA A 37 -11.78 -12.49 8.00
CA ALA A 37 -11.96 -13.01 9.35
C ALA A 37 -13.45 -13.20 9.69
N LEU A 38 -14.30 -12.26 9.28
CA LEU A 38 -15.76 -12.38 9.44
C LEU A 38 -16.32 -13.56 8.65
N SER A 39 -15.91 -13.75 7.39
CA SER A 39 -16.38 -14.89 6.58
C SER A 39 -15.91 -16.25 7.12
N LEU A 40 -14.79 -16.28 7.87
CA LEU A 40 -14.27 -17.47 8.55
C LEU A 40 -14.91 -17.70 9.93
N GLY A 41 -15.86 -16.86 10.36
CA GLY A 41 -16.48 -16.95 11.67
C GLY A 41 -15.51 -16.68 12.82
N ALA A 42 -14.55 -15.76 12.62
CA ALA A 42 -13.55 -15.35 13.60
C ALA A 42 -13.74 -13.86 14.00
N ALA A 43 -14.99 -13.44 14.21
CA ALA A 43 -15.32 -12.06 14.59
C ALA A 43 -14.74 -11.67 15.97
N ASP A 44 -14.53 -12.65 16.84
CA ASP A 44 -13.87 -12.52 18.14
C ASP A 44 -12.38 -12.15 18.02
N ALA A 45 -11.76 -12.45 16.88
CA ALA A 45 -10.41 -12.03 16.56
C ALA A 45 -10.32 -10.54 16.14
N LEU A 46 -11.44 -9.81 16.05
CA LEU A 46 -11.50 -8.41 15.62
C LEU A 46 -11.97 -7.49 16.76
N ASP A 47 -11.55 -6.22 16.73
CA ASP A 47 -12.21 -5.21 17.57
C ASP A 47 -13.52 -4.72 16.90
N ALA A 48 -14.39 -4.08 17.68
CA ALA A 48 -15.70 -3.65 17.19
C ALA A 48 -15.60 -2.64 16.03
N PRO A 49 -14.80 -1.56 16.09
CA PRO A 49 -14.65 -0.64 14.97
C PRO A 49 -14.15 -1.32 13.68
N MET A 50 -13.19 -2.24 13.79
CA MET A 50 -12.68 -3.00 12.64
C MET A 50 -13.74 -3.94 12.07
N SER A 51 -14.52 -4.60 12.94
CA SER A 51 -15.64 -5.45 12.52
C SER A 51 -16.70 -4.66 11.77
N ASP A 52 -17.05 -3.46 12.24
CA ASP A 52 -18.08 -2.62 11.63
C ASP A 52 -17.66 -2.15 10.24
N ARG A 53 -16.41 -1.69 10.07
CA ARG A 53 -15.87 -1.34 8.75
C ARG A 53 -15.83 -2.54 7.81
N ALA A 54 -15.36 -3.70 8.28
CA ALA A 54 -15.27 -4.92 7.49
C ALA A 54 -16.63 -5.38 6.92
N ARG A 55 -17.72 -5.21 7.69
CA ARG A 55 -19.08 -5.55 7.24
C ARG A 55 -19.54 -4.72 6.04
N THR A 56 -19.00 -3.52 5.84
CA THR A 56 -19.35 -2.67 4.68
C THR A 56 -18.91 -3.29 3.35
N LEU A 57 -17.91 -4.19 3.36
CA LEU A 57 -17.48 -4.93 2.18
C LEU A 57 -18.51 -5.98 1.72
N GLY A 58 -19.47 -6.35 2.58
CA GLY A 58 -20.58 -7.24 2.22
C GLY A 58 -20.16 -8.68 1.90
N LEU A 59 -19.18 -9.21 2.64
CA LEU A 59 -18.82 -10.63 2.57
C LEU A 59 -19.78 -11.45 3.44
N ASP A 60 -21.03 -11.56 2.98
CA ASP A 60 -22.14 -12.13 3.77
C ASP A 60 -22.12 -13.66 3.86
N ARG A 61 -21.26 -14.31 3.09
CA ARG A 61 -21.18 -15.77 3.00
C ARG A 61 -20.10 -16.33 3.91
N GLU A 62 -20.51 -17.18 4.85
CA GLU A 62 -19.57 -17.99 5.61
C GLU A 62 -18.78 -18.93 4.68
N SER A 63 -17.48 -19.04 4.93
CA SER A 63 -16.56 -19.90 4.19
C SER A 63 -15.70 -20.69 5.16
N ARG A 64 -15.34 -21.91 4.77
CA ARG A 64 -14.31 -22.68 5.49
C ARG A 64 -12.92 -22.15 5.17
N ALA A 65 -12.67 -21.76 3.92
CA ALA A 65 -11.38 -21.22 3.50
C ALA A 65 -11.57 -19.88 2.78
N THR A 66 -10.77 -18.87 3.13
CA THR A 66 -10.69 -17.62 2.36
C THR A 66 -9.29 -17.43 1.83
N ILE A 67 -9.16 -17.22 0.52
CA ILE A 67 -7.91 -16.87 -0.14
C ILE A 67 -7.91 -15.37 -0.39
N VAL A 68 -6.99 -14.63 0.25
CA VAL A 68 -6.74 -13.22 -0.05
C VAL A 68 -5.57 -13.15 -1.02
N VAL A 69 -5.85 -12.82 -2.26
CA VAL A 69 -4.89 -12.60 -3.34
C VAL A 69 -4.58 -11.11 -3.42
N LEU A 70 -3.33 -10.74 -3.15
CA LEU A 70 -2.81 -9.40 -3.37
C LEU A 70 -1.88 -9.41 -4.59
N ILE A 71 -2.30 -8.71 -5.65
CA ILE A 71 -1.49 -8.46 -6.84
C ILE A 71 -0.90 -7.06 -6.70
N ASP A 72 0.41 -7.01 -6.44
CA ASP A 72 1.13 -5.76 -6.21
C ASP A 72 1.05 -4.85 -7.45
N GLY A 73 0.71 -3.57 -7.26
CA GLY A 73 0.60 -2.58 -8.33
C GLY A 73 -0.61 -2.74 -9.27
N LEU A 74 -1.61 -3.57 -8.93
CA LEU A 74 -2.85 -3.72 -9.72
C LEU A 74 -3.86 -2.61 -9.38
N GLY A 75 -3.65 -1.40 -9.90
CA GLY A 75 -4.59 -0.29 -9.67
C GLY A 75 -5.93 -0.46 -10.42
N GLU A 76 -6.99 0.12 -9.84
CA GLU A 76 -8.37 0.04 -10.33
C GLU A 76 -8.51 0.68 -11.72
N GLN A 77 -7.91 1.85 -11.92
CA GLN A 77 -7.94 2.61 -13.16
C GLN A 77 -7.25 1.83 -14.30
N GLN A 78 -6.09 1.24 -14.03
CA GLN A 78 -5.33 0.42 -14.96
C GLN A 78 -6.13 -0.84 -15.32
N LEU A 79 -6.71 -1.54 -14.34
CA LEU A 79 -7.54 -2.71 -14.61
C LEU A 79 -8.81 -2.37 -15.41
N ARG A 80 -9.40 -1.17 -15.27
CA ARG A 80 -10.50 -0.71 -16.14
C ARG A 80 -10.02 -0.48 -17.56
N ARG A 81 -8.91 0.25 -17.71
CA ARG A 81 -8.30 0.59 -19.00
C ARG A 81 -7.92 -0.65 -19.81
N TYR A 82 -7.34 -1.65 -19.16
CA TYR A 82 -6.87 -2.89 -19.78
C TYR A 82 -7.89 -4.04 -19.72
N SER A 83 -9.15 -3.75 -19.38
CA SER A 83 -10.22 -4.76 -19.23
C SER A 83 -10.47 -5.63 -20.47
N GLY A 84 -10.06 -5.19 -21.66
CA GLY A 84 -10.10 -5.97 -22.90
C GLY A 84 -9.23 -7.23 -22.83
N TYR A 85 -8.09 -7.16 -22.17
CA TYR A 85 -7.08 -8.22 -22.05
C TYR A 85 -7.34 -9.18 -20.88
N THR A 86 -8.27 -8.84 -20.00
CA THR A 86 -8.54 -9.59 -18.76
C THR A 86 -9.96 -10.17 -18.74
N PRO A 87 -10.25 -11.23 -19.52
CA PRO A 87 -11.58 -11.80 -19.60
C PRO A 87 -12.11 -12.30 -18.25
N PHE A 88 -11.26 -12.83 -17.36
CA PHE A 88 -11.70 -13.27 -16.04
C PHE A 88 -12.06 -12.09 -15.14
N PHE A 89 -11.18 -11.09 -14.97
CA PHE A 89 -11.52 -9.91 -14.18
C PHE A 89 -12.75 -9.17 -14.73
N ARG A 90 -12.89 -9.10 -16.06
CA ARG A 90 -14.08 -8.53 -16.70
C ARG A 90 -15.35 -9.32 -16.39
N SER A 91 -15.27 -10.66 -16.33
CA SER A 91 -16.42 -11.51 -15.95
C SER A 91 -16.91 -11.24 -14.52
N GLN A 92 -16.01 -10.76 -13.66
CA GLN A 92 -16.27 -10.42 -12.25
C GLN A 92 -16.68 -8.94 -12.05
N ALA A 93 -16.93 -8.18 -13.13
CA ALA A 93 -17.28 -6.76 -13.03
C ALA A 93 -18.52 -6.48 -12.17
N GLY A 94 -19.45 -7.43 -12.05
CA GLY A 94 -20.63 -7.31 -11.19
C GLY A 94 -20.35 -7.43 -9.68
N THR A 95 -19.21 -8.03 -9.29
CA THR A 95 -18.78 -8.17 -7.89
C THR A 95 -17.61 -7.24 -7.53
N ARG A 96 -17.01 -6.59 -8.53
CA ARG A 96 -15.90 -5.66 -8.37
C ARG A 96 -16.33 -4.39 -7.62
N ARG A 97 -15.55 -4.02 -6.61
CA ARG A 97 -15.64 -2.76 -5.86
C ARG A 97 -14.31 -2.02 -5.96
N THR A 98 -14.36 -0.70 -5.86
CA THR A 98 -13.15 0.11 -5.67
C THR A 98 -12.93 0.28 -4.16
N LEU A 99 -11.73 -0.05 -3.69
CA LEU A 99 -11.23 0.34 -2.37
C LEU A 99 -10.16 1.42 -2.54
N SER A 100 -9.72 1.99 -1.42
CA SER A 100 -8.53 2.84 -1.38
C SER A 100 -7.35 2.14 -0.69
N ALA A 101 -6.15 2.32 -1.24
CA ALA A 101 -4.90 2.18 -0.52
C ALA A 101 -4.75 3.30 0.52
N GLY A 102 -3.81 3.12 1.46
CA GLY A 102 -3.46 4.16 2.43
C GLY A 102 -2.40 5.13 1.89
N PHE A 103 -2.02 6.13 2.69
CA PHE A 103 -0.92 7.03 2.37
C PHE A 103 0.32 6.78 3.27
N PRO A 104 1.52 6.72 2.67
CA PRO A 104 1.78 6.71 1.23
C PRO A 104 1.32 5.40 0.59
N SER A 105 0.97 5.46 -0.70
CA SER A 105 0.46 4.32 -1.48
C SER A 105 1.60 3.38 -1.88
N THR A 106 2.21 2.73 -0.88
CA THR A 106 3.40 1.88 -1.04
C THR A 106 3.21 0.49 -0.44
N THR A 107 3.88 -0.51 -1.00
CA THR A 107 3.86 -1.90 -0.53
C THR A 107 4.11 -2.02 0.98
N ALA A 108 5.12 -1.33 1.53
CA ALA A 108 5.46 -1.44 2.96
C ALA A 108 4.29 -1.02 3.87
N ASN A 109 3.65 0.10 3.53
CA ASN A 109 2.49 0.61 4.23
C ASN A 109 1.27 -0.30 4.03
N SER A 110 0.93 -0.57 2.77
CA SER A 110 -0.26 -1.33 2.39
C SER A 110 -0.26 -2.76 2.93
N LEU A 111 0.88 -3.46 2.92
CA LEU A 111 0.98 -4.80 3.54
C LEU A 111 0.81 -4.74 5.06
N SER A 112 1.29 -3.67 5.70
CA SER A 112 1.10 -3.43 7.13
C SER A 112 -0.35 -3.12 7.48
N SER A 113 -1.01 -2.28 6.68
CA SER A 113 -2.43 -1.97 6.81
C SER A 113 -3.31 -3.20 6.60
N LEU A 114 -3.06 -3.98 5.54
CA LEU A 114 -3.76 -5.23 5.24
C LEU A 114 -3.66 -6.21 6.41
N ALA A 115 -2.45 -6.43 6.92
CA ALA A 115 -2.18 -7.50 7.87
C ALA A 115 -2.46 -7.11 9.33
N THR A 116 -2.59 -5.82 9.65
CA THR A 116 -2.95 -5.35 11.00
C THR A 116 -4.40 -4.87 11.09
N GLY A 117 -5.05 -4.58 9.96
CA GLY A 117 -6.36 -3.93 9.89
C GLY A 117 -6.36 -2.47 10.35
N ARG A 118 -5.17 -1.86 10.48
CA ARG A 118 -4.96 -0.50 11.00
C ARG A 118 -4.47 0.43 9.90
N LEU A 119 -4.56 1.73 10.17
CA LEU A 119 -4.08 2.79 9.28
C LEU A 119 -2.59 3.13 9.55
N PRO A 120 -1.92 3.84 8.62
CA PRO A 120 -0.47 4.10 8.68
C PRO A 120 0.02 4.74 9.97
N GLY A 121 -0.74 5.72 10.47
CA GLY A 121 -0.45 6.45 11.71
C GLY A 121 -0.55 5.58 12.97
N ALA A 122 -1.29 4.47 12.90
CA ALA A 122 -1.44 3.54 14.02
C ALA A 122 -0.36 2.45 14.01
N HIS A 123 -0.15 1.77 12.87
CA HIS A 123 0.85 0.68 12.80
C HIS A 123 2.29 1.18 12.61
N GLY A 124 2.48 2.44 12.18
CA GLY A 124 3.79 3.10 12.19
C GLY A 124 4.69 2.88 10.98
N VAL A 125 4.14 2.36 9.88
CA VAL A 125 4.84 2.21 8.59
C VAL A 125 4.34 3.29 7.65
N VAL A 126 4.90 4.49 7.79
CA VAL A 126 4.45 5.74 7.15
C VAL A 126 5.20 6.10 5.86
N GLY A 127 5.86 5.11 5.24
CA GLY A 127 6.66 5.26 4.01
C GLY A 127 7.69 4.14 3.90
N TYR A 128 8.19 3.83 2.70
CA TYR A 128 9.15 2.72 2.60
C TYR A 128 10.57 3.09 3.06
N ARG A 129 10.96 4.38 3.07
CA ARG A 129 12.16 4.88 3.76
C ARG A 129 11.77 5.86 4.85
N VAL A 130 12.10 5.58 6.10
CA VAL A 130 11.77 6.52 7.21
C VAL A 130 12.91 6.58 8.21
N LEU A 131 12.95 7.67 8.96
CA LEU A 131 13.94 7.87 10.03
C LEU A 131 13.63 6.93 11.21
N ASP A 132 14.64 6.16 11.61
CA ASP A 132 14.70 5.62 12.97
C ASP A 132 15.24 6.73 13.89
N PRO A 133 14.41 7.30 14.78
CA PRO A 133 14.83 8.40 15.65
C PRO A 133 15.88 7.99 16.68
N GLU A 134 15.97 6.71 17.06
CA GLU A 134 16.97 6.24 18.02
C GLU A 134 18.35 6.13 17.38
N LYS A 135 18.40 5.78 16.09
CA LYS A 135 19.65 5.62 15.33
C LYS A 135 20.04 6.85 14.52
N ASP A 136 19.13 7.82 14.44
CA ASP A 136 19.23 9.00 13.57
C ASP A 136 19.62 8.63 12.12
N ALA A 137 18.95 7.60 11.59
CA ALA A 137 19.24 7.05 10.26
C ALA A 137 17.95 6.69 9.52
N VAL A 138 17.86 7.10 8.25
CA VAL A 138 16.78 6.66 7.36
C VAL A 138 17.10 5.27 6.85
N PHE A 139 16.14 4.35 6.95
CA PHE A 139 16.29 2.98 6.45
C PHE A 139 15.12 2.55 5.59
N ASN A 140 15.40 1.62 4.69
CA ASN A 140 14.44 1.05 3.75
C ASN A 140 13.75 -0.16 4.41
N GLN A 141 12.45 -0.03 4.65
CA GLN A 141 11.60 -1.01 5.31
C GLN A 141 11.23 -2.21 4.40
N LEU A 142 11.38 -2.12 3.08
CA LEU A 142 11.19 -3.27 2.17
C LEU A 142 12.38 -4.24 2.25
N THR A 143 13.59 -3.68 2.25
CA THR A 143 14.83 -4.46 2.35
C THR A 143 15.24 -4.75 3.79
N TRP A 144 14.77 -3.94 4.74
CA TRP A 144 15.15 -3.95 6.15
C TRP A 144 16.65 -3.81 6.34
N ASN A 145 17.24 -2.79 5.73
CA ASN A 145 18.69 -2.59 5.64
C ASN A 145 19.34 -1.94 6.87
N LEU A 146 18.62 -1.84 7.98
CA LEU A 146 19.12 -1.34 9.27
C LEU A 146 18.73 -2.33 10.38
N ASP A 147 19.56 -2.42 11.42
CA ASP A 147 19.31 -3.29 12.57
C ASP A 147 18.23 -2.70 13.49
N VAL A 148 16.99 -2.79 13.05
CA VAL A 148 15.79 -2.37 13.77
C VAL A 148 14.99 -3.61 14.12
N ASP A 149 14.60 -3.78 15.38
CA ASP A 149 13.74 -4.90 15.77
C ASP A 149 12.36 -4.75 15.07
N PRO A 150 12.00 -5.66 14.14
CA PRO A 150 10.74 -5.56 13.43
C PRO A 150 9.51 -5.61 14.34
N VAL A 151 9.59 -6.35 15.45
CA VAL A 151 8.46 -6.50 16.37
C VAL A 151 8.28 -5.24 17.19
N ALA A 152 9.35 -4.61 17.66
CA ALA A 152 9.26 -3.30 18.32
C ALA A 152 8.84 -2.18 17.35
N TRP A 153 9.21 -2.30 16.06
CA TRP A 153 8.87 -1.30 15.05
C TRP A 153 7.37 -1.24 14.74
N VAL A 154 6.72 -2.40 14.63
CA VAL A 154 5.26 -2.56 14.48
C VAL A 154 4.77 -3.44 15.65
N PRO A 155 4.51 -2.83 16.81
CA PRO A 155 4.29 -3.53 18.07
C PRO A 155 2.94 -4.21 18.19
N ASP A 156 1.96 -3.73 17.41
CA ASP A 156 0.62 -4.27 17.41
C ASP A 156 0.60 -5.71 16.86
N ALA A 157 -0.20 -6.57 17.50
CA ALA A 157 -0.47 -7.91 16.98
C ALA A 157 -1.07 -7.83 15.58
N THR A 158 -0.56 -8.65 14.66
CA THR A 158 -1.12 -8.78 13.31
C THR A 158 -2.44 -9.55 13.38
N LEU A 159 -3.29 -9.36 12.39
CA LEU A 159 -4.49 -10.19 12.21
C LEU A 159 -4.13 -11.64 11.94
N PHE A 160 -2.96 -11.91 11.37
CA PHE A 160 -2.50 -13.28 11.16
C PHE A 160 -2.16 -13.96 12.51
N GLU A 161 -1.57 -13.24 13.47
CA GLU A 161 -1.40 -13.73 14.85
C GLU A 161 -2.76 -13.95 15.53
N ARG A 162 -3.64 -12.94 15.48
CA ARG A 162 -4.97 -12.98 16.11
C ARG A 162 -5.85 -14.11 15.55
N LEU A 163 -5.78 -14.37 14.24
CA LEU A 163 -6.54 -15.44 13.60
C LEU A 163 -5.98 -16.82 13.92
N THR A 164 -4.65 -16.98 13.97
CA THR A 164 -4.02 -18.21 14.44
C THR A 164 -4.43 -18.53 15.88
N ASP A 165 -4.43 -17.53 16.76
CA ASP A 165 -4.88 -17.67 18.15
C ASP A 165 -6.37 -18.03 18.25
N ALA A 166 -7.20 -17.59 17.30
CA ALA A 166 -8.61 -17.97 17.15
C ALA A 166 -8.83 -19.35 16.48
N GLY A 167 -7.76 -20.10 16.21
CA GLY A 167 -7.82 -21.44 15.65
C GLY A 167 -8.06 -21.50 14.14
N ILE A 168 -7.76 -20.41 13.42
CA ILE A 168 -7.70 -20.38 11.95
C ILE A 168 -6.26 -20.74 11.52
N ASP A 169 -6.08 -21.73 10.64
CA ASP A 169 -4.74 -21.95 10.05
C ASP A 169 -4.45 -20.79 9.08
N VAL A 170 -3.39 -20.02 9.33
CA VAL A 170 -3.00 -18.90 8.47
C VAL A 170 -1.77 -19.30 7.66
N VAL A 171 -1.85 -19.17 6.33
CA VAL A 171 -0.78 -19.55 5.41
C VAL A 171 -0.46 -18.39 4.46
N SER A 172 0.78 -17.91 4.50
CA SER A 172 1.29 -16.92 3.55
C SER A 172 2.08 -17.60 2.42
N LEU A 173 1.78 -17.24 1.19
CA LEU A 173 2.39 -17.75 -0.03
C LEU A 173 3.14 -16.61 -0.72
N GLY A 174 4.44 -16.80 -0.97
CA GLY A 174 5.29 -15.76 -1.56
C GLY A 174 6.64 -16.28 -2.03
N GLU A 175 7.55 -15.39 -2.42
CA GLU A 175 8.92 -15.79 -2.72
C GLU A 175 9.72 -16.08 -1.45
N LYS A 176 10.63 -17.07 -1.53
CA LYS A 176 11.51 -17.45 -0.41
C LYS A 176 12.27 -16.28 0.23
N LYS A 177 12.62 -15.25 -0.56
CA LYS A 177 13.36 -14.07 -0.08
C LYS A 177 12.59 -13.23 0.96
N PHE A 178 11.28 -13.39 1.06
CA PHE A 178 10.44 -12.68 2.03
C PHE A 178 10.30 -13.44 3.35
N ALA A 179 10.53 -14.75 3.36
CA ALA A 179 10.45 -15.57 4.55
C ALA A 179 11.42 -15.06 5.62
N GLY A 180 10.89 -14.60 6.75
CA GLY A 180 11.69 -14.10 7.88
C GLY A 180 12.37 -12.74 7.64
N ARG A 181 12.08 -12.03 6.54
CA ARG A 181 12.54 -10.64 6.37
C ARG A 181 11.85 -9.70 7.34
N GLY A 182 12.49 -8.55 7.58
CA GLY A 182 12.03 -7.58 8.56
C GLY A 182 10.59 -7.12 8.35
N LEU A 183 10.18 -6.74 7.14
CA LEU A 183 8.77 -6.37 6.89
C LEU A 183 7.79 -7.48 7.24
N ASN A 184 8.07 -8.73 6.85
CA ASN A 184 7.20 -9.86 7.19
C ASN A 184 7.19 -10.12 8.70
N ARG A 185 8.33 -9.96 9.38
CA ARG A 185 8.43 -10.04 10.85
C ARG A 185 7.77 -8.85 11.56
N ALA A 186 7.65 -7.69 10.92
CA ALA A 186 6.98 -6.52 11.46
C ALA A 186 5.46 -6.58 11.26
N SER A 187 5.00 -7.08 10.11
CA SER A 187 3.62 -6.84 9.70
C SER A 187 2.83 -8.10 9.35
N LEU A 188 3.49 -9.22 9.01
CA LEU A 188 2.83 -10.45 8.51
C LEU A 188 3.10 -11.68 9.41
N ARG A 189 3.33 -11.46 10.71
CA ARG A 189 3.58 -12.52 11.70
C ARG A 189 2.37 -13.43 11.92
N GLY A 190 2.57 -14.62 12.49
CA GLY A 190 1.48 -15.47 13.02
C GLY A 190 1.03 -16.61 12.11
N GLY A 191 1.36 -16.57 10.82
CA GLY A 191 1.08 -17.66 9.88
C GLY A 191 2.31 -18.51 9.53
N ARG A 192 2.06 -19.66 8.89
CA ARG A 192 3.11 -20.45 8.23
C ARG A 192 3.43 -19.84 6.87
N PHE A 193 4.67 -19.96 6.42
CA PHE A 193 5.09 -19.50 5.10
C PHE A 193 5.35 -20.67 4.16
N ARG A 194 4.86 -20.61 2.93
CA ARG A 194 5.23 -21.53 1.85
C ARG A 194 5.80 -20.72 0.69
N ASP A 195 7.03 -21.06 0.29
CA ASP A 195 7.66 -20.40 -0.83
C ASP A 195 7.27 -21.02 -2.18
N SER A 196 7.22 -20.16 -3.19
CA SER A 196 7.11 -20.55 -4.60
C SER A 196 7.78 -19.50 -5.49
N LYS A 197 8.16 -19.89 -6.71
CA LYS A 197 8.80 -18.96 -7.67
C LYS A 197 7.84 -18.44 -8.73
N SER A 198 6.88 -19.26 -9.16
CA SER A 198 5.93 -18.89 -10.22
C SER A 198 4.53 -18.66 -9.66
N LEU A 199 3.72 -17.91 -10.41
CA LEU A 199 2.33 -17.64 -10.04
C LEU A 199 1.50 -18.92 -10.08
N GLU A 200 1.75 -19.78 -11.07
CA GLU A 200 1.04 -21.06 -11.24
C GLU A 200 1.32 -22.00 -10.07
N GLU A 201 2.57 -22.10 -9.63
CA GLU A 201 2.93 -22.85 -8.43
C GLU A 201 2.21 -22.26 -7.20
N ARG A 202 2.18 -20.93 -7.07
CA ARG A 202 1.52 -20.24 -5.96
C ARG A 202 0.01 -20.49 -5.95
N CYS A 203 -0.65 -20.43 -7.11
CA CYS A 203 -2.07 -20.78 -7.26
C CYS A 203 -2.33 -22.25 -6.93
N ALA A 204 -1.47 -23.18 -7.36
CA ALA A 204 -1.61 -24.59 -7.01
C ALA A 204 -1.46 -24.83 -5.51
N GLN A 205 -0.54 -24.12 -4.84
CA GLN A 205 -0.41 -24.15 -3.38
C GLN A 205 -1.66 -23.59 -2.68
N ALA A 206 -2.19 -22.45 -3.16
CA ALA A 206 -3.41 -21.86 -2.60
C ALA A 206 -4.62 -22.79 -2.72
N LEU A 207 -4.77 -23.45 -3.87
CA LEU A 207 -5.82 -24.44 -4.09
C LEU A 207 -5.67 -25.65 -3.16
N ALA A 208 -4.45 -26.14 -2.96
CA ALA A 208 -4.18 -27.25 -2.05
C ALA A 208 -4.53 -26.88 -0.59
N GLU A 209 -4.16 -25.68 -0.14
CA GLU A 209 -4.50 -25.16 1.18
C GLU A 209 -6.02 -24.97 1.34
N ALA A 210 -6.71 -24.46 0.32
CA ALA A 210 -8.16 -24.30 0.32
C ALA A 210 -8.91 -25.64 0.40
N ARG A 211 -8.37 -26.71 -0.19
CA ARG A 211 -8.93 -28.08 -0.14
C ARG A 211 -8.61 -28.82 1.17
N ALA A 212 -7.58 -28.43 1.90
CA ALA A 212 -7.22 -29.07 3.16
C ALA A 212 -8.28 -28.79 4.25
N PRO A 213 -8.54 -29.74 5.16
CA PRO A 213 -9.55 -29.59 6.20
C PRO A 213 -9.25 -28.45 7.18
N GLY A 214 -10.27 -28.04 7.93
CA GLY A 214 -10.20 -26.95 8.91
C GLY A 214 -10.46 -25.57 8.30
N ARG A 215 -10.66 -24.58 9.18
CA ARG A 215 -10.80 -23.18 8.78
C ARG A 215 -9.44 -22.60 8.40
N ARG A 216 -9.36 -21.86 7.28
CA ARG A 216 -8.07 -21.37 6.77
C ARG A 216 -8.16 -19.99 6.14
N LEU A 217 -7.18 -19.15 6.47
CA LEU A 217 -6.85 -17.94 5.71
C LEU A 217 -5.59 -18.22 4.88
N VAL A 218 -5.69 -18.09 3.57
CA VAL A 218 -4.54 -18.18 2.67
C VAL A 218 -4.25 -16.79 2.12
N TYR A 219 -3.08 -16.22 2.43
CA TYR A 219 -2.62 -14.97 1.85
C TYR A 219 -1.65 -15.27 0.69
N LEU A 220 -2.05 -14.93 -0.53
CA LEU A 220 -1.23 -15.07 -1.74
C LEU A 220 -0.77 -13.68 -2.18
N TYR A 221 0.54 -13.44 -2.18
CA TYR A 221 1.13 -12.21 -2.70
C TYR A 221 1.79 -12.46 -4.07
N TRP A 222 1.61 -11.56 -5.04
CA TRP A 222 2.29 -11.61 -6.34
C TRP A 222 2.84 -10.22 -6.74
N GLY A 223 4.17 -10.07 -6.72
CA GLY A 223 4.86 -8.79 -6.95
C GLY A 223 5.36 -8.51 -8.37
N ASN A 224 5.17 -9.41 -9.34
CA ASN A 224 5.78 -9.22 -10.66
C ASN A 224 5.04 -8.17 -11.52
N LEU A 225 3.77 -7.89 -11.25
CA LEU A 225 3.02 -6.86 -11.99
C LEU A 225 3.58 -5.47 -11.67
N ASP A 226 3.68 -5.12 -10.38
CA ASP A 226 4.40 -3.95 -9.89
C ASP A 226 5.82 -3.84 -10.46
N LYS A 227 6.64 -4.88 -10.29
CA LYS A 227 8.01 -4.91 -10.83
C LYS A 227 8.06 -4.60 -12.33
N THR A 228 7.12 -5.15 -13.10
CA THR A 228 7.05 -4.92 -14.54
C THR A 228 6.65 -3.49 -14.85
N GLY A 229 5.71 -2.92 -14.08
CA GLY A 229 5.29 -1.53 -14.18
C GLY A 229 6.43 -0.56 -13.86
N HIS A 230 7.18 -0.81 -12.80
CA HIS A 230 8.38 -0.06 -12.48
C HIS A 230 9.42 -0.08 -13.61
N VAL A 231 9.72 -1.24 -14.19
CA VAL A 231 10.80 -1.36 -15.20
C VAL A 231 10.38 -0.85 -16.58
N HIS A 232 9.14 -1.10 -16.99
CA HIS A 232 8.69 -0.89 -18.37
C HIS A 232 7.61 0.19 -18.51
N GLY A 233 7.01 0.64 -17.42
CA GLY A 233 5.82 1.50 -17.38
C GLY A 233 4.52 0.69 -17.29
N ALA A 234 3.54 1.21 -16.56
CA ALA A 234 2.21 0.65 -16.39
C ALA A 234 1.39 0.64 -17.69
N ASP A 235 1.76 1.48 -18.66
CA ASP A 235 1.11 1.51 -19.98
C ASP A 235 1.76 0.59 -21.03
N SER A 236 2.80 -0.17 -20.63
CA SER A 236 3.61 -0.97 -21.57
C SER A 236 2.98 -2.29 -22.00
N ALA A 237 3.43 -2.81 -23.14
CA ALA A 237 3.09 -4.16 -23.58
C ALA A 237 3.55 -5.22 -22.58
N ALA A 238 4.73 -5.06 -21.97
CA ALA A 238 5.24 -5.98 -20.95
C ALA A 238 4.34 -6.04 -19.72
N TRP A 239 3.83 -4.89 -19.25
CA TRP A 239 2.87 -4.84 -18.15
C TRP A 239 1.54 -5.51 -18.52
N THR A 240 1.05 -5.28 -19.74
CA THR A 240 -0.17 -5.93 -20.24
C THR A 240 -0.01 -7.46 -20.32
N GLU A 241 1.13 -7.97 -20.81
CA GLU A 241 1.43 -9.42 -20.86
C GLU A 241 1.51 -10.05 -19.45
N GLU A 242 2.05 -9.33 -18.46
CA GLU A 242 2.03 -9.77 -17.06
C GLU A 242 0.59 -9.82 -16.52
N LEU A 243 -0.22 -8.80 -16.81
CA LEU A 243 -1.62 -8.74 -16.40
C LEU A 243 -2.44 -9.90 -17.00
N GLU A 244 -2.26 -10.21 -18.28
CA GLU A 244 -2.90 -11.37 -18.94
C GLU A 244 -2.55 -12.69 -18.26
N ARG A 245 -1.29 -12.84 -17.83
CA ARG A 245 -0.84 -14.04 -17.11
C ARG A 245 -1.49 -14.15 -15.74
N VAL A 246 -1.62 -13.03 -15.03
CA VAL A 246 -2.33 -12.95 -13.75
C VAL A 246 -3.80 -13.33 -13.94
N ASP A 247 -4.49 -12.72 -14.91
CA ASP A 247 -5.90 -13.00 -15.22
C ASP A 247 -6.12 -14.51 -15.49
N LEU A 248 -5.29 -15.10 -16.35
CA LEU A 248 -5.39 -16.53 -16.70
C LEU A 248 -5.14 -17.44 -15.49
N ALA A 249 -4.12 -17.14 -14.68
CA ALA A 249 -3.77 -17.97 -13.53
C ALA A 249 -4.87 -17.92 -12.45
N LEU A 250 -5.43 -16.74 -12.19
CA LEU A 250 -6.50 -16.57 -11.21
C LEU A 250 -7.84 -17.12 -11.71
N SER A 251 -8.11 -17.05 -13.02
CA SER A 251 -9.26 -17.71 -13.65
C SER A 251 -9.27 -19.22 -13.43
N ARG A 252 -8.10 -19.86 -13.57
CA ARG A 252 -7.93 -21.29 -13.30
C ARG A 252 -8.12 -21.61 -11.81
N LEU A 253 -7.51 -20.81 -10.92
CA LEU A 253 -7.68 -20.97 -9.48
C LEU A 253 -9.16 -20.86 -9.09
N ALA A 254 -9.85 -19.81 -9.55
CA ALA A 254 -11.27 -19.57 -9.33
C ALA A 254 -12.15 -20.76 -9.74
N SER A 255 -11.90 -21.30 -10.94
CA SER A 255 -12.69 -22.41 -11.49
C SER A 255 -12.57 -23.70 -10.69
N ASP A 256 -11.45 -23.88 -9.98
CA ASP A 256 -11.14 -25.09 -9.22
C ASP A 256 -11.45 -24.98 -7.71
N LEU A 257 -11.91 -23.80 -7.24
CA LEU A 257 -12.20 -23.55 -5.84
C LEU A 257 -13.28 -24.49 -5.28
N PRO A 258 -13.10 -25.01 -4.05
CA PRO A 258 -14.18 -25.67 -3.33
C PRO A 258 -15.40 -24.76 -3.17
N HIS A 259 -16.61 -25.33 -3.19
CA HIS A 259 -17.85 -24.57 -2.99
C HIS A 259 -17.92 -23.83 -1.64
N ASP A 260 -17.16 -24.27 -0.64
CA ASP A 260 -17.06 -23.69 0.70
C ASP A 260 -15.82 -22.80 0.89
N ALA A 261 -15.16 -22.40 -0.21
CA ALA A 261 -14.07 -21.45 -0.23
C ALA A 261 -14.46 -20.14 -0.92
N THR A 262 -13.89 -19.03 -0.47
CA THR A 262 -14.02 -17.69 -1.08
C THR A 262 -12.64 -17.21 -1.52
N MET A 263 -12.56 -16.51 -2.65
CA MET A 263 -11.35 -15.81 -3.06
C MET A 263 -11.59 -14.31 -3.17
N LEU A 264 -10.78 -13.53 -2.47
CA LEU A 264 -10.74 -12.07 -2.49
C LEU A 264 -9.52 -11.66 -3.30
N ILE A 265 -9.68 -10.86 -4.35
CA ILE A 265 -8.57 -10.37 -5.17
C ILE A 265 -8.50 -8.86 -5.04
N THR A 266 -7.32 -8.34 -4.67
CA THR A 266 -7.07 -6.91 -4.48
C THR A 266 -5.61 -6.55 -4.78
N ALA A 267 -5.24 -5.31 -4.48
CA ALA A 267 -3.90 -4.75 -4.66
C ALA A 267 -3.48 -3.92 -3.43
N ASP A 268 -2.20 -3.58 -3.34
CA ASP A 268 -1.67 -2.65 -2.35
C ASP A 268 -1.71 -1.19 -2.81
N HIS A 269 -1.52 -0.95 -4.10
CA HIS A 269 -1.62 0.34 -4.77
C HIS A 269 -1.78 0.16 -6.29
N GLY A 270 -2.00 1.27 -7.00
CA GLY A 270 -1.80 1.36 -8.44
C GLY A 270 -0.43 1.91 -8.82
N MET A 271 -0.31 2.51 -10.00
CA MET A 271 0.97 2.93 -10.57
C MET A 271 0.79 4.06 -11.58
N VAL A 272 1.71 5.02 -11.61
CA VAL A 272 1.78 6.06 -12.64
C VAL A 272 3.13 6.05 -13.34
N ASP A 273 3.15 6.39 -14.62
CA ASP A 273 4.40 6.52 -15.37
C ASP A 273 4.95 7.95 -15.26
N VAL A 274 6.21 8.07 -14.88
CA VAL A 274 6.90 9.37 -14.72
C VAL A 274 8.02 9.46 -15.73
N ASP A 275 7.92 10.42 -16.65
CA ASP A 275 9.00 10.74 -17.59
C ASP A 275 10.27 11.17 -16.83
N HIS A 276 11.44 10.74 -17.30
CA HIS A 276 12.74 11.10 -16.73
C HIS A 276 12.96 12.62 -16.76
N GLU A 277 12.52 13.29 -17.82
CA GLU A 277 12.66 14.75 -17.99
C GLU A 277 11.80 15.56 -17.02
N ARG A 278 10.75 14.94 -16.46
CA ARG A 278 9.84 15.59 -15.51
C ARG A 278 10.32 15.49 -14.08
N ARG A 279 11.42 14.80 -13.79
CA ARG A 279 11.86 14.55 -12.40
C ARG A 279 12.68 15.69 -11.85
N PHE A 280 12.65 15.84 -10.54
CA PHE A 280 13.72 16.51 -9.82
C PHE A 280 14.77 15.51 -9.40
N ASP A 281 16.02 15.76 -9.79
CA ASP A 281 17.17 15.11 -9.20
C ASP A 281 17.77 16.02 -8.13
N LEU A 282 17.69 15.60 -6.86
CA LEU A 282 18.23 16.37 -5.74
C LEU A 282 19.74 16.55 -5.83
N ALA A 283 20.46 15.68 -6.54
CA ALA A 283 21.90 15.83 -6.78
C ALA A 283 22.20 17.06 -7.67
N GLU A 284 21.25 17.47 -8.51
CA GLU A 284 21.37 18.63 -9.41
C GLU A 284 20.78 19.91 -8.80
N LEU A 285 20.08 19.82 -7.67
CA LEU A 285 19.38 20.90 -6.98
C LEU A 285 19.86 21.02 -5.52
N PRO A 286 21.11 21.45 -5.29
CA PRO A 286 21.70 21.51 -3.95
C PRO A 286 20.93 22.42 -2.98
N GLU A 287 20.23 23.44 -3.49
CA GLU A 287 19.34 24.30 -2.72
C GLU A 287 18.20 23.52 -2.03
N LEU A 288 17.67 22.46 -2.64
CA LEU A 288 16.62 21.63 -2.03
C LEU A 288 17.17 20.71 -0.93
N LYS A 289 18.49 20.45 -0.94
CA LYS A 289 19.19 19.69 0.11
C LYS A 289 19.68 20.59 1.25
N ALA A 290 19.82 21.89 1.01
CA ALA A 290 20.30 22.84 2.01
C ALA A 290 19.37 22.85 3.24
N GLY A 291 19.95 22.70 4.43
CA GLY A 291 19.19 22.67 5.69
C GLY A 291 18.50 21.34 5.99
N LEU A 292 18.64 20.31 5.16
CA LEU A 292 18.14 18.96 5.47
C LEU A 292 19.21 18.11 6.18
N ARG A 293 18.78 17.38 7.22
CA ARG A 293 19.59 16.31 7.84
C ARG A 293 19.45 15.00 7.09
N HIS A 294 18.21 14.68 6.70
CA HIS A 294 17.88 13.44 6.01
C HIS A 294 16.77 13.66 4.99
N VAL A 295 16.75 12.80 3.98
CA VAL A 295 15.63 12.64 3.05
C VAL A 295 15.18 11.17 3.10
N GLY A 296 13.88 10.98 3.30
CA GLY A 296 13.22 9.69 3.26
C GLY A 296 11.93 9.77 2.45
N GLY A 297 11.03 8.85 2.74
CA GLY A 297 9.81 8.62 1.98
C GLY A 297 10.11 7.88 0.70
N GLU A 298 9.53 8.38 -0.38
CA GLU A 298 9.40 7.72 -1.67
C GLU A 298 9.54 8.77 -2.77
N PRO A 299 9.84 8.39 -4.02
CA PRO A 299 10.00 9.36 -5.09
C PRO A 299 8.77 10.26 -5.32
N ARG A 300 7.58 9.79 -4.94
CA ARG A 300 6.32 10.55 -5.08
C ARG A 300 5.74 11.08 -3.78
N ALA A 301 6.33 10.74 -2.64
CA ALA A 301 5.89 11.14 -1.30
C ALA A 301 7.09 11.20 -0.35
N LEU A 302 7.81 12.31 -0.32
CA LEU A 302 9.06 12.43 0.42
C LEU A 302 8.79 12.79 1.88
N HIS A 303 9.66 12.32 2.76
CA HIS A 303 9.81 12.80 4.12
C HIS A 303 11.09 13.63 4.20
N LEU A 304 10.97 14.93 4.44
CA LEU A 304 12.12 15.81 4.64
C LEU A 304 12.34 16.01 6.14
N TYR A 305 13.57 15.75 6.61
CA TYR A 305 13.95 15.94 8.01
C TYR A 305 14.89 17.13 8.09
N ALA A 306 14.40 18.25 8.62
CA ALA A 306 15.12 19.51 8.63
C ALA A 306 16.17 19.53 9.76
N ALA A 307 17.23 20.31 9.56
CA ALA A 307 18.11 20.72 10.64
C ALA A 307 17.41 21.73 11.53
N GLU A 308 17.69 21.69 12.83
CA GLU A 308 17.11 22.61 13.80
C GLU A 308 17.40 24.06 13.39
N GLY A 309 16.34 24.86 13.23
CA GLY A 309 16.41 26.26 12.81
C GLY A 309 16.41 26.50 11.30
N ALA A 310 16.44 25.44 10.47
CA ALA A 310 16.39 25.55 9.01
C ALA A 310 14.98 25.35 8.41
N GLU A 311 13.97 25.11 9.25
CA GLU A 311 12.64 24.69 8.81
C GLU A 311 11.95 25.71 7.89
N ALA A 312 12.08 27.00 8.21
CA ALA A 312 11.48 28.07 7.42
C ALA A 312 12.12 28.20 6.03
N ASP A 313 13.46 28.10 5.97
CA ASP A 313 14.22 28.19 4.73
C ASP A 313 13.93 26.99 3.83
N VAL A 314 13.93 25.77 4.40
CA VAL A 314 13.56 24.53 3.70
C VAL A 314 12.16 24.66 3.11
N LEU A 315 11.17 25.09 3.91
CA LEU A 315 9.81 25.24 3.44
C LEU A 315 9.72 26.23 2.28
N SER A 316 10.34 27.41 2.40
CA SER A 316 10.32 28.45 1.36
C SER A 316 10.93 27.95 0.05
N VAL A 317 12.13 27.37 0.11
CA VAL A 317 12.85 26.88 -1.07
C VAL A 317 12.07 25.77 -1.76
N TRP A 318 11.53 24.81 -1.00
CA TRP A 318 10.74 23.74 -1.58
C TRP A 318 9.40 24.23 -2.15
N GLN A 319 8.72 25.16 -1.48
CA GLN A 319 7.48 25.76 -2.02
C GLN A 319 7.72 26.47 -3.34
N GLU A 320 8.76 27.30 -3.42
CA GLU A 320 9.12 28.03 -4.64
C GLU A 320 9.57 27.11 -5.77
N THR A 321 10.34 26.06 -5.44
CA THR A 321 10.91 25.17 -6.46
C THR A 321 9.90 24.14 -6.95
N LEU A 322 9.05 23.60 -6.08
CA LEU A 322 8.05 22.58 -6.42
C LEU A 322 6.95 23.14 -7.34
N ASP A 323 6.52 24.38 -7.07
CA ASP A 323 5.44 25.08 -7.78
C ASP A 323 4.16 24.23 -7.86
N ASP A 324 3.58 24.03 -9.05
CA ASP A 324 2.34 23.28 -9.25
C ASP A 324 2.53 21.75 -9.36
N ARG A 325 3.77 21.26 -9.27
CA ARG A 325 4.11 19.83 -9.43
C ARG A 325 3.91 19.00 -8.18
N GLY A 326 3.58 19.63 -7.06
CA GLY A 326 3.34 18.92 -5.82
C GLY A 326 2.93 19.85 -4.69
N LEU A 327 2.78 19.24 -3.53
CA LEU A 327 2.39 19.90 -2.30
C LEU A 327 3.41 19.62 -1.22
N ILE A 328 3.97 20.66 -0.61
CA ILE A 328 4.77 20.54 0.60
C ILE A 328 3.95 20.92 1.84
N LEU A 329 3.92 20.03 2.83
CA LEU A 329 3.17 20.21 4.07
C LEU A 329 4.08 20.07 5.28
N PRO A 330 4.00 21.00 6.25
CA PRO A 330 4.52 20.75 7.58
C PRO A 330 3.87 19.51 8.20
N LYS A 331 4.64 18.73 8.96
CA LYS A 331 4.19 17.52 9.69
C LYS A 331 2.86 17.70 10.39
N ALA A 332 2.71 18.79 11.15
CA ALA A 332 1.48 19.07 11.89
C ALA A 332 0.26 19.23 10.97
N SER A 333 0.43 19.88 9.81
CA SER A 333 -0.64 20.05 8.82
C SER A 333 -1.00 18.72 8.15
N ALA A 334 -0.01 17.89 7.79
CA ALA A 334 -0.27 16.57 7.23
C ALA A 334 -1.03 15.65 8.22
N ILE A 335 -0.71 15.72 9.51
CA ILE A 335 -1.42 14.96 10.56
C ILE A 335 -2.84 15.49 10.76
N ASP A 336 -3.02 16.81 10.88
CA ASP A 336 -4.33 17.44 11.09
C ASP A 336 -5.29 17.17 9.92
N ARG A 337 -4.76 17.21 8.69
CA ARG A 337 -5.50 16.84 7.47
C ARG A 337 -5.78 15.35 7.37
N GLY A 338 -5.17 14.52 8.21
CA GLY A 338 -5.49 13.10 8.31
C GLY A 338 -4.79 12.21 7.29
N TYR A 339 -3.67 12.62 6.69
CA TYR A 339 -2.96 11.80 5.67
C TYR A 339 -2.61 10.39 6.17
N PHE A 340 -2.26 10.23 7.44
CA PHE A 340 -1.90 8.93 8.01
C PHE A 340 -3.04 8.28 8.81
N GLY A 341 -4.24 8.87 8.82
CA GLY A 341 -5.25 8.57 9.85
C GLY A 341 -4.76 8.99 11.26
N PRO A 342 -5.34 8.43 12.34
CA PRO A 342 -4.89 8.70 13.70
C PRO A 342 -3.42 8.31 13.91
N VAL A 343 -2.59 9.26 14.37
CA VAL A 343 -1.14 9.04 14.58
C VAL A 343 -0.85 8.71 16.04
N ALA A 344 -0.27 7.53 16.27
CA ALA A 344 0.17 7.11 17.60
C ALA A 344 1.46 7.87 18.02
N PRO A 345 1.66 8.13 19.32
CA PRO A 345 2.83 8.90 19.80
C PRO A 345 4.19 8.33 19.37
N HIS A 346 4.32 7.01 19.29
CA HIS A 346 5.56 6.35 18.86
C HIS A 346 5.84 6.47 17.36
N VAL A 347 4.84 6.82 16.56
CA VAL A 347 4.93 7.00 15.10
C VAL A 347 5.31 8.42 14.74
N TYR A 348 4.83 9.41 15.52
CA TYR A 348 5.11 10.82 15.32
C TYR A 348 6.60 11.15 15.00
N PRO A 349 7.61 10.64 15.74
CA PRO A 349 9.01 10.96 15.44
C PRO A 349 9.55 10.34 14.15
N ARG A 350 8.84 9.39 13.53
CA ARG A 350 9.21 8.77 12.24
C ARG A 350 8.74 9.58 11.03
N ILE A 351 7.78 10.49 11.22
CA ILE A 351 7.25 11.33 10.14
C ILE A 351 8.22 12.50 9.92
N GLY A 352 8.50 12.83 8.65
CA GLY A 352 9.35 13.96 8.28
C GLY A 352 8.76 15.29 8.71
N ASP A 353 9.61 16.27 8.99
CA ASP A 353 9.19 17.63 9.38
C ASP A 353 8.38 18.31 8.28
N PHE A 354 8.67 17.95 7.03
CA PHE A 354 7.85 18.23 5.87
C PHE A 354 7.57 16.97 5.06
N LEU A 355 6.40 16.95 4.43
CA LEU A 355 5.98 15.94 3.48
C LEU A 355 5.90 16.60 2.11
N VAL A 356 6.50 16.02 1.08
CA VAL A 356 6.36 16.48 -0.31
C VAL A 356 5.58 15.44 -1.08
N ILE A 357 4.40 15.81 -1.57
CA ILE A 357 3.45 14.92 -2.21
C ILE A 357 3.36 15.33 -3.68
N CYS A 358 3.73 14.45 -4.60
CA CYS A 358 3.86 14.77 -6.02
C CYS A 358 2.52 14.64 -6.77
N THR A 359 2.26 15.52 -7.74
CA THR A 359 1.15 15.36 -8.70
C THR A 359 1.44 14.24 -9.73
N ASP A 360 0.50 14.00 -10.64
CA ASP A 360 0.65 12.96 -11.67
C ASP A 360 1.82 13.25 -12.63
N GLY A 361 2.60 12.20 -12.91
CA GLY A 361 3.77 12.26 -13.80
C GLY A 361 4.95 13.07 -13.27
N PHE A 362 5.02 13.36 -11.97
CA PHE A 362 6.15 14.01 -11.30
C PHE A 362 6.76 13.11 -10.21
N ALA A 363 8.09 13.12 -10.06
CA ALA A 363 8.77 12.44 -8.97
C ALA A 363 10.08 13.17 -8.63
N VAL A 364 10.55 12.95 -7.41
CA VAL A 364 11.85 13.43 -6.93
C VAL A 364 12.75 12.22 -6.69
N VAL A 365 13.96 12.26 -7.23
CA VAL A 365 14.99 11.23 -7.09
C VAL A 365 16.27 11.87 -6.56
N ASP A 366 17.25 11.05 -6.19
CA ASP A 366 18.58 11.55 -5.79
C ASP A 366 19.67 10.63 -6.36
N SER A 367 20.27 11.04 -7.48
CA SER A 367 21.30 10.23 -8.16
C SER A 367 22.61 10.12 -7.40
N GLU A 368 22.81 10.90 -6.34
CA GLU A 368 23.98 10.78 -5.46
C GLU A 368 23.92 9.52 -4.60
N VAL A 369 22.71 9.09 -4.21
CA VAL A 369 22.50 7.98 -3.25
C VAL A 369 21.73 6.80 -3.82
N GLU A 370 20.99 7.00 -4.91
CA GLU A 370 20.18 5.94 -5.52
C GLU A 370 20.95 5.16 -6.59
N SER A 371 20.66 3.86 -6.67
CA SER A 371 21.30 3.00 -7.68
C SER A 371 20.84 3.35 -9.09
N ALA A 372 21.68 3.10 -10.10
CA ALA A 372 21.31 3.26 -11.51
C ALA A 372 20.02 2.50 -11.89
N SER A 373 19.76 1.33 -11.30
CA SER A 373 18.52 0.59 -11.52
C SER A 373 17.28 1.26 -10.94
N ALA A 374 17.41 2.00 -9.84
CA ALA A 374 16.31 2.77 -9.25
C ALA A 374 16.01 4.02 -10.07
N LEU A 375 17.06 4.74 -10.50
CA LEU A 375 16.93 5.91 -11.37
C LEU A 375 16.32 5.57 -12.75
N ALA A 376 16.55 4.36 -13.24
CA ALA A 376 16.03 3.90 -14.53
C ALA A 376 14.53 3.54 -14.51
N LEU A 377 13.89 3.39 -13.33
CA LEU A 377 12.48 3.02 -13.24
C LEU A 377 11.59 4.06 -13.93
N ILE A 378 10.51 3.62 -14.56
CA ILE A 378 9.52 4.41 -15.30
C ILE A 378 8.24 4.57 -14.49
N GLY A 379 7.68 3.44 -14.04
CA GLY A 379 6.53 3.43 -13.15
C GLY A 379 6.93 3.86 -11.74
N HIS A 380 6.08 4.65 -11.09
CA HIS A 380 6.20 5.06 -9.69
C HIS A 380 4.83 5.03 -9.00
N HIS A 381 4.86 4.92 -7.69
CA HIS A 381 3.69 5.04 -6.82
C HIS A 381 4.13 5.72 -5.50
N GLY A 382 3.20 5.97 -4.59
CA GLY A 382 3.47 6.56 -3.28
C GLY A 382 2.66 7.79 -2.91
N SER A 383 2.21 8.56 -3.91
CA SER A 383 1.41 9.75 -3.70
C SER A 383 -0.08 9.42 -3.49
N THR A 384 -0.93 10.43 -3.53
CA THR A 384 -2.38 10.35 -3.30
C THR A 384 -3.19 10.51 -4.57
N THR A 385 -2.61 10.29 -5.77
CA THR A 385 -3.41 10.34 -7.00
C THR A 385 -4.38 9.17 -7.05
N GLU A 386 -5.53 9.34 -7.72
CA GLU A 386 -6.53 8.27 -7.88
C GLU A 386 -5.91 7.02 -8.53
N GLN A 387 -4.99 7.19 -9.49
CA GLN A 387 -4.30 6.08 -10.17
C GLN A 387 -3.41 5.26 -9.23
N GLU A 388 -2.98 5.81 -8.09
CA GLU A 388 -2.17 5.14 -7.08
C GLU A 388 -3.03 4.62 -5.93
N LEU A 389 -4.07 5.37 -5.51
CA LEU A 389 -4.91 5.01 -4.37
C LEU A 389 -6.02 4.02 -4.72
N GLU A 390 -6.68 4.16 -5.86
CA GLU A 390 -7.83 3.31 -6.19
C GLU A 390 -7.35 1.90 -6.56
N ILE A 391 -7.81 0.91 -5.80
CA ILE A 391 -7.47 -0.50 -5.97
C ILE A 391 -8.75 -1.35 -6.10
N PRO A 392 -8.74 -2.45 -6.87
CA PRO A 392 -9.89 -3.31 -7.01
C PRO A 392 -10.09 -4.18 -5.76
N LEU A 393 -11.33 -4.55 -5.49
CA LEU A 393 -11.69 -5.75 -4.73
C LEU A 393 -12.66 -6.58 -5.55
N LEU A 394 -12.28 -7.82 -5.87
CA LEU A 394 -13.17 -8.81 -6.49
C LEU A 394 -13.42 -9.95 -5.51
N VAL A 395 -14.66 -10.44 -5.50
CA VAL A 395 -15.08 -11.56 -4.67
C VAL A 395 -15.54 -12.68 -5.60
N VAL A 396 -14.95 -13.86 -5.43
CA VAL A 396 -15.17 -15.08 -6.23
C VAL A 396 -15.58 -16.24 -5.34
#